data_AF-A0A3N5I4V8-F1
#
_entry.id   AF-A0A3N5I4V8-F1
#
_cell.length_a   1.000
_cell.length_b   1.000
_cell.length_c   1.000
_cell.angle_alpha   90.00
_cell.angle_beta   90.00
_cell.angle_gamma   90.00
#
_symmetry.space_group_name_H-M   'P 1'
#
loop_
_entity.id
_entity.type
_entity.pdbx_description
1 polymer ?
#
loop_
_entity_poly.entity_id
_entity_poly.type
_entity_poly.pdbx_seq_one_letter_code
_entity_poly.pdbx_strand_id
1 'polypeptide(L)'
;MTAMTTAREDRRPARRAGWVPWAAATAAVAVISAMLTGGMVASRYEARMGQMARETAAVRQRLQLSETALREQVTVYGDAVELLRDPAARVVELRGAGPSPGASGRLIWHDTAGGQLVVANLPPAPPGQAYELWTLGGPAPRPAGVFQVDAAGRATHRVEATGGPATRFTVTLEPQAGVPSPTGPIVLASR
;
A
#
# COMPACT_ATOMS: atom_id res chain seq x y z
N MET A 1 28.01 42.98 -114.67
CA MET A 1 29.16 42.81 -113.76
C MET A 1 28.72 43.40 -112.41
N THR A 2 28.10 42.58 -111.55
CA THR A 2 28.75 42.01 -110.32
C THR A 2 28.76 43.08 -109.21
N ALA A 3 28.17 42.95 -108.02
CA ALA A 3 27.72 41.79 -107.26
C ALA A 3 26.56 42.15 -106.31
N MET A 4 25.77 41.12 -106.07
CA MET A 4 24.80 40.91 -105.01
C MET A 4 25.53 40.81 -103.66
N THR A 5 25.19 41.66 -102.69
CA THR A 5 25.60 41.48 -101.28
C THR A 5 24.40 41.74 -100.38
N THR A 6 24.12 40.71 -99.59
CA THR A 6 22.93 40.40 -98.82
C THR A 6 22.81 41.22 -97.53
N ALA A 7 21.59 41.69 -97.23
CA ALA A 7 21.23 42.23 -95.93
C ALA A 7 21.19 41.08 -94.91
N ARG A 8 22.02 41.17 -93.87
CA ARG A 8 22.09 40.20 -92.77
C ARG A 8 21.04 40.59 -91.73
N GLU A 9 19.94 39.83 -91.70
CA GLU A 9 18.87 39.97 -90.72
C GLU A 9 19.36 39.50 -89.34
N ASP A 10 19.29 40.41 -88.38
CA ASP A 10 19.81 40.28 -87.03
C ASP A 10 18.83 39.48 -86.16
N ARG A 11 18.92 38.13 -86.21
CA ARG A 11 18.13 37.25 -85.34
C ARG A 11 18.81 37.14 -83.97
N ARG A 12 18.43 38.02 -83.04
CA ARG A 12 18.73 37.84 -81.61
C ARG A 12 18.09 36.54 -81.11
N PRO A 13 18.83 35.59 -80.52
CA PRO A 13 18.20 34.45 -79.87
C PRO A 13 17.42 34.99 -78.66
N ALA A 14 16.11 34.76 -78.66
CA ALA A 14 15.30 34.97 -77.47
C ALA A 14 15.88 34.07 -76.36
N ARG A 15 16.64 34.65 -75.43
CA ARG A 15 16.97 34.00 -74.17
C ARG A 15 15.65 33.74 -73.47
N ARG A 16 15.13 32.52 -73.58
CA ARG A 16 14.19 31.95 -72.61
C ARG A 16 14.96 31.85 -71.28
N ALA A 17 15.10 32.98 -70.59
CA ALA A 17 15.72 33.05 -69.28
C ALA A 17 14.92 32.14 -68.35
N GLY A 18 15.56 31.04 -67.98
CA GLY A 18 14.93 29.87 -67.40
C GLY A 18 14.45 30.12 -65.98
N TRP A 19 13.16 29.95 -65.77
CA TRP A 19 12.53 29.67 -64.48
C TRP A 19 12.97 28.34 -63.84
N VAL A 20 13.62 27.45 -64.60
CA VAL A 20 14.07 26.11 -64.19
C VAL A 20 14.96 26.09 -62.93
N PRO A 21 16.01 26.93 -62.78
CA PRO A 21 16.80 27.00 -61.55
C PRO A 21 15.98 27.39 -60.32
N TRP A 22 14.97 28.26 -60.48
CA TRP A 22 14.08 28.65 -59.38
C TRP A 22 13.13 27.50 -58.99
N ALA A 23 12.64 26.73 -59.97
CA ALA A 23 11.80 25.54 -59.73
C ALA A 23 12.56 24.41 -59.00
N ALA A 24 13.83 24.18 -59.36
CA ALA A 24 14.67 23.17 -58.68
C ALA A 24 14.96 23.56 -57.21
N ALA A 25 15.22 24.83 -56.94
CA ALA A 25 15.42 25.33 -55.57
C ALA A 25 14.18 25.16 -54.69
N THR A 26 12.98 25.41 -55.22
CA THR A 26 11.72 25.20 -54.48
C THR A 26 11.46 23.73 -54.15
N ALA A 27 11.81 22.81 -55.05
CA ALA A 27 11.66 21.36 -54.80
C ALA A 27 12.61 20.89 -53.68
N ALA A 28 13.87 21.36 -53.67
CA ALA A 28 14.82 21.04 -52.61
C ALA A 28 14.38 21.57 -51.24
N VAL A 29 13.87 22.81 -51.18
CA VAL A 29 13.33 23.40 -49.94
C VAL A 29 12.12 22.60 -49.44
N ALA A 30 11.20 22.20 -50.32
CA ALA A 30 10.04 21.39 -49.93
C ALA A 30 10.43 20.03 -49.32
N VAL A 31 11.44 19.37 -49.89
CA VAL A 31 11.97 18.10 -49.35
C VAL A 31 12.62 18.31 -47.98
N ILE A 32 13.45 19.35 -47.83
CA ILE A 32 14.10 19.67 -46.54
C ILE A 32 13.05 20.02 -45.48
N SER A 33 12.05 20.84 -45.82
CA SER A 33 10.94 21.17 -44.92
C SER A 33 10.12 19.94 -44.54
N ALA A 34 9.86 19.01 -45.47
CA ALA A 34 9.19 17.75 -45.19
C ALA A 34 10.03 16.85 -44.25
N MET A 35 11.35 16.76 -44.47
CA MET A 35 12.26 16.00 -43.60
C MET A 35 12.33 16.61 -42.20
N LEU A 36 12.49 17.93 -42.08
CA LEU A 36 12.52 18.63 -40.79
C LEU A 36 11.21 18.49 -40.03
N THR A 37 10.07 18.66 -40.72
CA THR A 37 8.74 18.50 -40.11
C THR A 37 8.52 17.05 -39.70
N GLY A 38 8.92 16.08 -40.53
CA GLY A 38 8.85 14.66 -40.24
C GLY A 38 9.67 14.28 -38.99
N GLY A 39 10.90 14.77 -38.87
CA GLY A 39 11.74 14.54 -37.69
C GLY A 39 11.19 15.21 -36.42
N MET A 40 10.65 16.42 -36.53
CA MET A 40 10.00 17.11 -35.41
C MET A 40 8.72 16.39 -34.94
N VAL A 41 7.96 15.84 -35.88
CA VAL A 41 6.77 15.04 -35.59
C VAL A 41 7.16 13.69 -34.96
N ALA A 42 8.17 13.01 -35.50
CA ALA A 42 8.69 11.75 -34.97
C ALA A 42 9.19 11.89 -33.52
N SER A 43 10.03 12.90 -33.24
CA SER A 43 10.51 13.19 -31.88
C SER A 43 9.38 13.50 -30.90
N ARG A 44 8.31 14.17 -31.33
CA ARG A 44 7.11 14.39 -30.50
C ARG A 44 6.35 13.09 -30.22
N TYR A 45 6.27 12.17 -31.18
CA TYR A 45 5.65 10.86 -30.99
C TYR A 45 6.46 10.00 -30.03
N GLU A 46 7.79 9.96 -30.17
CA GLU A 46 8.69 9.27 -29.24
C GLU A 46 8.54 9.79 -27.80
N ALA A 47 8.48 11.12 -27.63
CA ALA A 47 8.27 11.73 -26.32
C ALA A 47 6.90 11.35 -25.71
N ARG A 48 5.82 11.37 -26.51
CA ARG A 48 4.48 10.95 -26.06
C ARG A 48 4.42 9.48 -25.69
N MET A 49 5.02 8.61 -26.49
CA MET A 49 5.10 7.18 -26.18
C MET A 49 5.88 6.93 -24.88
N GLY A 50 6.99 7.65 -24.66
CA GLY A 50 7.75 7.57 -23.42
C GLY A 50 7.00 8.10 -22.19
N GLN A 51 6.10 9.08 -22.36
CA GLN A 51 5.21 9.53 -21.27
C GLN A 51 4.14 8.49 -20.94
N MET A 52 3.43 7.97 -21.96
CA MET A 52 2.42 6.93 -21.78
C MET A 52 3.00 5.64 -21.16
N ALA A 53 4.22 5.25 -21.58
CA ALA A 53 4.92 4.11 -20.98
C ALA A 53 5.24 4.34 -19.49
N ARG A 54 5.59 5.57 -19.09
CA ARG A 54 5.85 5.92 -17.69
C ARG A 54 4.58 5.97 -16.87
N GLU A 55 3.50 6.54 -17.40
CA GLU A 55 2.19 6.56 -16.74
C GLU A 55 1.65 5.14 -16.51
N THR A 56 1.70 4.28 -17.54
CA THR A 56 1.28 2.88 -17.41
C THR A 56 2.15 2.10 -16.44
N ALA A 57 3.46 2.32 -16.43
CA ALA A 57 4.36 1.72 -15.44
C ALA A 57 4.01 2.17 -14.02
N ALA A 58 3.76 3.47 -13.81
CA ALA A 58 3.38 4.02 -12.51
C ALA A 58 2.02 3.49 -12.02
N VAL A 59 1.03 3.37 -12.90
CA VAL A 59 -0.28 2.79 -12.57
C VAL A 59 -0.15 1.31 -12.22
N ARG A 60 0.60 0.52 -13.01
CA ARG A 60 0.88 -0.88 -12.71
C ARG A 60 1.57 -1.06 -11.37
N GLN A 61 2.55 -0.21 -11.07
CA GLN A 61 3.26 -0.23 -9.79
C GLN A 61 2.31 0.07 -8.63
N ARG A 62 1.45 1.09 -8.74
CA ARG A 62 0.43 1.41 -7.73
C ARG A 62 -0.55 0.26 -7.50
N LEU A 63 -0.97 -0.40 -8.59
CA LEU A 63 -1.85 -1.56 -8.52
C LEU A 63 -1.18 -2.73 -7.81
N GLN A 64 0.07 -3.03 -8.15
CA GLN A 64 0.85 -4.08 -7.49
C GLN A 64 1.00 -3.83 -5.98
N LEU A 65 1.31 -2.59 -5.58
CA LEU A 65 1.40 -2.22 -4.17
C LEU A 65 0.06 -2.37 -3.44
N SER A 66 -1.03 -2.04 -4.11
CA SER A 66 -2.39 -2.18 -3.56
C SER A 66 -2.79 -3.66 -3.44
N GLU A 67 -2.45 -4.49 -4.44
CA GLU A 67 -2.66 -5.94 -4.37
C GLU A 67 -1.88 -6.58 -3.23
N THR A 68 -0.62 -6.20 -3.02
CA THR A 68 0.20 -6.76 -1.93
C THR A 68 -0.38 -6.38 -0.57
N ALA A 69 -0.79 -5.13 -0.38
CA ALA A 69 -1.41 -4.68 0.87
C ALA A 69 -2.74 -5.41 1.13
N LEU A 70 -3.56 -5.59 0.10
CA LEU A 70 -4.83 -6.30 0.23
C LEU A 70 -4.61 -7.79 0.53
N ARG A 71 -3.65 -8.45 -0.13
CA ARG A 71 -3.30 -9.86 0.15
C ARG A 71 -2.84 -10.03 1.59
N GLU A 72 -1.98 -9.14 2.08
CA GLU A 72 -1.55 -9.15 3.48
C GLU A 72 -2.74 -9.06 4.44
N GLN A 73 -3.66 -8.14 4.18
CA GLN A 73 -4.88 -7.98 4.97
C GLN A 73 -5.77 -9.25 4.94
N VAL A 74 -5.90 -9.89 3.77
CA VAL A 74 -6.66 -11.15 3.62
C VAL A 74 -5.99 -12.29 4.39
N THR A 75 -4.66 -12.40 4.39
CA THR A 75 -3.95 -13.43 5.18
C THR A 75 -4.23 -13.24 6.67
N VAL A 76 -4.15 -12.01 7.18
CA VAL A 76 -4.45 -11.70 8.59
C VAL A 76 -5.88 -12.09 8.97
N TYR A 77 -6.86 -11.81 8.10
CA TYR A 77 -8.25 -12.24 8.32
C TYR A 77 -8.41 -13.76 8.20
N GLY A 78 -7.70 -14.39 7.27
CA GLY A 78 -7.68 -15.84 7.08
C GLY A 78 -7.23 -16.56 8.34
N ASP A 79 -6.12 -16.14 8.94
CA ASP A 79 -5.58 -16.72 10.18
C ASP A 79 -6.58 -16.63 11.34
N ALA A 80 -7.27 -15.49 11.48
CA ALA A 80 -8.29 -15.32 12.52
C ALA A 80 -9.52 -16.22 12.29
N VAL A 81 -9.93 -16.41 11.03
CA VAL A 81 -11.03 -17.32 10.65
C VAL A 81 -10.64 -18.78 10.84
N GLU A 82 -9.39 -19.14 10.53
CA GLU A 82 -8.86 -20.49 10.74
C GLU A 82 -8.81 -20.85 12.22
N LEU A 83 -8.34 -19.92 13.06
CA LEU A 83 -8.42 -20.05 14.52
C LEU A 83 -9.86 -20.25 15.00
N LEU A 84 -10.83 -19.51 14.45
CA LEU A 84 -12.25 -19.66 14.78
C LEU A 84 -12.86 -20.99 14.33
N ARG A 85 -12.30 -21.60 13.27
CA ARG A 85 -12.75 -22.90 12.73
C ARG A 85 -12.10 -24.08 13.43
N ASP A 86 -10.99 -23.86 14.11
CA ASP A 86 -10.35 -24.89 14.90
C ASP A 86 -11.28 -25.27 16.08
N PRO A 87 -11.77 -26.53 16.15
CA PRO A 87 -12.63 -26.95 17.24
C PRO A 87 -11.95 -26.94 18.61
N ALA A 88 -10.61 -26.87 18.67
CA ALA A 88 -9.87 -26.69 19.91
C ALA A 88 -9.80 -25.22 20.35
N ALA A 89 -10.12 -24.26 19.47
CA ALA A 89 -10.23 -22.87 19.86
C ALA A 89 -11.51 -22.64 20.66
N ARG A 90 -11.41 -21.82 21.70
CA ARG A 90 -12.52 -21.52 22.59
C ARG A 90 -12.73 -20.03 22.75
N VAL A 91 -13.99 -19.66 22.91
CA VAL A 91 -14.40 -18.30 23.25
C VAL A 91 -14.54 -18.19 24.76
N VAL A 92 -13.76 -17.31 25.35
CA VAL A 92 -13.74 -17.03 26.78
C VAL A 92 -14.35 -15.65 27.02
N GLU A 93 -15.37 -15.59 27.87
CA GLU A 93 -15.95 -14.33 28.33
C GLU A 93 -15.16 -13.79 29.53
N LEU A 94 -14.74 -12.54 29.45
CA LEU A 94 -14.08 -11.80 30.52
C LEU A 94 -15.05 -10.76 31.07
N ARG A 95 -15.24 -10.73 32.40
CA ARG A 95 -16.07 -9.72 33.08
C ARG A 95 -15.23 -8.73 33.85
N GLY A 96 -15.73 -7.50 33.89
CA GLY A 96 -15.25 -6.43 34.75
C GLY A 96 -15.07 -6.87 36.19
N ALA A 97 -13.93 -6.51 36.77
CA ALA A 97 -13.55 -6.81 38.14
C ALA A 97 -12.91 -5.58 38.79
N GLY A 98 -12.84 -5.60 40.12
CA GLY A 98 -12.14 -4.59 40.91
C GLY A 98 -12.53 -3.15 40.53
N PRO A 99 -11.58 -2.31 40.09
CA PRO A 99 -11.83 -0.91 39.76
C PRO A 99 -12.56 -0.71 38.42
N SER A 100 -12.87 -1.78 37.68
CA SER A 100 -13.50 -1.69 36.35
C SER A 100 -14.70 -2.65 36.21
N PRO A 101 -15.72 -2.57 37.08
CA PRO A 101 -16.85 -3.52 37.07
C PRO A 101 -17.72 -3.44 35.80
N GLY A 102 -17.73 -2.30 35.11
CA GLY A 102 -18.45 -2.11 33.84
C GLY A 102 -17.67 -2.57 32.60
N ALA A 103 -16.42 -2.98 32.76
CA ALA A 103 -15.60 -3.48 31.67
C ALA A 103 -16.06 -4.86 31.22
N SER A 104 -15.78 -5.19 29.96
CA SER A 104 -16.04 -6.51 29.41
C SER A 104 -14.98 -6.88 28.40
N GLY A 105 -14.81 -8.18 28.18
CA GLY A 105 -13.94 -8.67 27.14
C GLY A 105 -14.37 -10.03 26.61
N ARG A 106 -13.86 -10.34 25.44
CA ARG A 106 -13.98 -11.65 24.81
C ARG A 106 -12.64 -12.04 24.24
N LEU A 107 -12.19 -13.24 24.57
CA LEU A 107 -10.95 -13.82 24.09
C LEU A 107 -11.30 -15.05 23.25
N ILE A 108 -10.84 -15.09 22.01
CA ILE A 108 -10.76 -16.33 21.23
C ILE A 108 -9.37 -16.90 21.51
N TRP A 109 -9.27 -18.14 21.96
CA TRP A 109 -8.02 -18.72 22.44
C TRP A 109 -7.80 -20.15 21.95
N HIS A 110 -6.57 -20.45 21.55
CA HIS A 110 -6.04 -21.77 21.26
C HIS A 110 -4.68 -21.95 21.94
N ASP A 111 -4.45 -23.06 22.65
CA ASP A 111 -3.28 -23.20 23.53
C ASP A 111 -1.93 -23.17 22.79
N THR A 112 -1.88 -23.60 21.53
CA THR A 112 -0.63 -23.60 20.74
C THR A 112 -0.51 -22.44 19.75
N ALA A 113 -1.63 -21.81 19.38
CA ALA A 113 -1.65 -20.77 18.35
C ALA A 113 -1.84 -19.36 18.95
N GLY A 114 -2.19 -19.25 20.22
CA GLY A 114 -2.50 -17.99 20.87
C GLY A 114 -3.96 -17.59 20.63
N GLY A 115 -4.22 -16.29 20.47
CA GLY A 115 -5.59 -15.81 20.45
C GLY A 115 -5.78 -14.36 20.02
N GLN A 116 -7.03 -13.92 20.13
CA GLN A 116 -7.44 -12.55 19.86
C GLN A 116 -8.31 -12.06 21.02
N LEU A 117 -7.84 -11.03 21.72
CA LEU A 117 -8.58 -10.34 22.77
C LEU A 117 -9.31 -9.13 22.19
N VAL A 118 -10.58 -8.97 22.55
CA VAL A 118 -11.36 -7.75 22.33
C VAL A 118 -11.91 -7.29 23.69
N VAL A 119 -11.74 -6.02 24.00
CA VAL A 119 -12.22 -5.41 25.26
C VAL A 119 -13.01 -4.15 24.99
N ALA A 120 -13.91 -3.83 25.92
CA ALA A 120 -14.70 -2.61 25.93
C ALA A 120 -14.91 -2.09 27.35
N ASN A 121 -15.11 -0.77 27.46
CA ASN A 121 -15.37 -0.04 28.71
C ASN A 121 -14.24 -0.17 29.76
N LEU A 122 -13.00 -0.41 29.31
CA LEU A 122 -11.83 -0.24 30.17
C LEU A 122 -11.43 1.25 30.16
N PRO A 123 -11.17 1.89 31.31
CA PRO A 123 -10.64 3.25 31.33
C PRO A 123 -9.30 3.35 30.55
N PRO A 124 -8.96 4.49 29.95
CA PRO A 124 -7.60 4.70 29.47
C PRO A 124 -6.58 4.51 30.60
N ALA A 125 -5.52 3.73 30.34
CA ALA A 125 -4.50 3.48 31.34
C ALA A 125 -3.78 4.79 31.74
N PRO A 126 -3.45 5.00 33.02
CA PRO A 126 -2.66 6.15 33.45
C PRO A 126 -1.28 6.19 32.76
N PRO A 127 -0.61 7.36 32.71
CA PRO A 127 0.74 7.46 32.17
C PRO A 127 1.71 6.46 32.81
N GLY A 128 2.48 5.74 31.98
CA GLY A 128 3.44 4.71 32.41
C GLY A 128 2.81 3.36 32.75
N GLN A 129 1.49 3.20 32.61
CA GLN A 129 0.79 1.94 32.81
C GLN A 129 0.16 1.43 31.51
N ALA A 130 -0.12 0.13 31.49
CA ALA A 130 -0.83 -0.56 30.42
C ALA A 130 -1.64 -1.72 31.01
N TYR A 131 -2.52 -2.31 30.20
CA TYR A 131 -3.21 -3.54 30.58
C TYR A 131 -2.38 -4.75 30.18
N GLU A 132 -2.32 -5.75 31.05
CA GLU A 132 -1.63 -7.01 30.77
C GLU A 132 -2.60 -8.17 30.90
N LEU A 133 -2.70 -8.99 29.86
CA LEU A 133 -3.45 -10.24 29.85
C LEU A 133 -2.57 -11.36 30.41
N TRP A 134 -3.18 -12.22 31.21
CA TRP A 134 -2.55 -13.37 31.84
C TRP A 134 -3.29 -14.65 31.50
N THR A 135 -2.53 -15.71 31.24
CA THR A 135 -3.05 -17.08 31.22
C THR A 135 -2.79 -17.77 32.56
N LEU A 136 -3.78 -18.48 33.07
CA LEU A 136 -3.70 -19.26 34.30
C LEU A 136 -3.99 -20.72 33.97
N GLY A 137 -3.38 -21.67 34.67
CA GLY A 137 -3.55 -23.11 34.41
C GLY A 137 -2.34 -23.96 34.77
N GLY A 138 -1.17 -23.31 34.94
CA GLY A 138 0.03 -23.91 35.52
C GLY A 138 0.32 -23.42 36.95
N PRO A 139 1.55 -23.61 37.45
CA PRO A 139 1.94 -23.24 38.82
C PRO A 139 1.96 -21.72 39.07
N ALA A 140 2.07 -20.91 38.02
CA ALA A 140 2.05 -19.45 38.08
C ALA A 140 1.30 -18.85 36.88
N PRO A 141 0.74 -17.64 37.00
CA PRO A 141 0.24 -16.87 35.86
C PRO A 141 1.35 -16.62 34.84
N ARG A 142 1.04 -16.76 33.55
CA ARG A 142 1.97 -16.47 32.45
C ARG A 142 1.52 -15.22 31.68
N PRO A 143 2.43 -14.26 31.40
CA PRO A 143 2.13 -13.11 30.55
C PRO A 143 1.62 -13.58 29.19
N ALA A 144 0.55 -12.95 28.70
CA ALA A 144 -0.07 -13.26 27.42
C ALA A 144 -0.13 -12.05 26.48
N GLY A 145 0.18 -10.84 26.97
CA GLY A 145 0.31 -9.67 26.13
C GLY A 145 -0.01 -8.38 26.88
N VAL A 146 0.70 -7.31 26.51
CA VAL A 146 0.52 -5.96 27.05
C VAL A 146 -0.17 -5.11 25.98
N PHE A 147 -1.21 -4.37 26.36
CA PHE A 147 -2.00 -3.57 25.44
C PHE A 147 -2.52 -2.27 26.05
N GLN A 148 -2.86 -1.33 25.17
CA GLN A 148 -3.53 -0.09 25.51
C GLN A 148 -4.94 -0.06 24.90
N VAL A 149 -5.82 0.76 25.48
CA VAL A 149 -7.16 1.03 24.96
C VAL A 149 -7.23 2.41 24.32
N ASP A 150 -8.15 2.57 23.36
CA ASP A 150 -8.46 3.86 22.76
C ASP A 150 -9.19 4.79 23.75
N ALA A 151 -9.43 6.04 23.35
CA ALA A 151 -10.14 7.02 24.17
C ALA A 151 -11.59 6.60 24.54
N ALA A 152 -12.18 5.64 23.81
CA ALA A 152 -13.49 5.08 24.09
C ALA A 152 -13.40 3.80 24.96
N GLY A 153 -12.21 3.44 25.44
CA GLY A 153 -11.98 2.28 26.30
C GLY A 153 -12.06 0.93 25.58
N ARG A 154 -11.74 0.90 24.28
CA ARG A 154 -11.78 -0.30 23.45
C ARG A 154 -10.38 -0.68 22.98
N ALA A 155 -10.13 -1.99 22.86
CA ALA A 155 -8.95 -2.51 22.20
C ALA A 155 -9.24 -3.85 21.53
N THR A 156 -8.44 -4.15 20.50
CA THR A 156 -8.31 -5.47 19.89
C THR A 156 -6.83 -5.81 19.89
N HIS A 157 -6.46 -6.92 20.54
CA HIS A 157 -5.06 -7.28 20.77
C HIS A 157 -4.81 -8.74 20.39
N ARG A 158 -3.79 -8.98 19.55
CA ARG A 158 -3.33 -10.33 19.23
C ARG A 158 -2.55 -10.87 20.43
N VAL A 159 -2.84 -12.11 20.80
CA VAL A 159 -2.29 -12.79 21.98
C VAL A 159 -1.42 -13.94 21.47
N GLU A 160 -0.16 -14.00 21.89
CA GLU A 160 0.72 -15.10 21.52
C GLU A 160 0.48 -16.33 22.42
N ALA A 161 0.84 -17.52 21.95
CA ALA A 161 0.74 -18.74 22.74
C ALA A 161 1.69 -18.68 23.95
N THR A 162 1.21 -19.11 25.13
CA THR A 162 1.99 -19.02 26.38
C THR A 162 2.72 -20.31 26.77
N GLY A 163 2.84 -21.27 25.85
CA GLY A 163 3.67 -22.48 26.05
C GLY A 163 3.05 -23.53 26.97
N GLY A 164 1.72 -23.60 27.08
CA GLY A 164 1.02 -24.64 27.83
C GLY A 164 -0.47 -24.37 27.96
N PRO A 165 -1.26 -25.34 28.46
CA PRO A 165 -2.69 -25.18 28.57
C PRO A 165 -3.04 -24.01 29.50
N ALA A 166 -4.02 -23.22 29.08
CA ALA A 166 -4.67 -22.24 29.94
C ALA A 166 -6.05 -22.78 30.37
N THR A 167 -6.48 -22.49 31.59
CA THR A 167 -7.83 -22.80 32.07
C THR A 167 -8.62 -21.53 32.38
N ARG A 168 -7.94 -20.49 32.86
CA ARG A 168 -8.53 -19.18 33.18
C ARG A 168 -7.67 -18.04 32.64
N PHE A 169 -8.26 -16.85 32.61
CA PHE A 169 -7.63 -15.64 32.10
C PHE A 169 -7.98 -14.45 32.98
N THR A 170 -7.03 -13.54 33.16
CA THR A 170 -7.26 -12.27 33.86
C THR A 170 -6.55 -11.14 33.14
N VAL A 171 -7.07 -9.92 33.25
CA VAL A 171 -6.36 -8.71 32.86
C VAL A 171 -6.11 -7.88 34.10
N THR A 172 -4.89 -7.38 34.24
CA THR A 172 -4.49 -6.45 35.30
C THR A 172 -4.02 -5.12 34.71
N LEU A 173 -3.98 -4.08 35.54
CA LEU A 173 -3.32 -2.81 35.22
C LEU A 173 -1.89 -2.85 35.75
N GLU A 174 -0.90 -2.80 34.87
CA GLU A 174 0.52 -3.02 35.17
C GLU A 174 1.40 -1.89 34.62
N PRO A 175 2.70 -1.83 34.98
CA PRO A 175 3.66 -0.98 34.29
C PRO A 175 3.69 -1.26 32.78
N GLN A 176 3.88 -0.22 31.96
CA GLN A 176 3.83 -0.35 30.49
C GLN A 176 4.87 -1.32 29.90
N ALA A 177 5.98 -1.55 30.60
CA ALA A 177 7.00 -2.52 30.20
C ALA A 177 6.57 -3.99 30.36
N GLY A 178 5.41 -4.24 31.01
CA GLY A 178 5.00 -5.56 31.48
C GLY A 178 5.76 -5.99 32.73
N VAL A 179 5.29 -7.05 33.38
CA VAL A 179 5.91 -7.65 34.57
C VAL A 179 5.98 -9.18 34.44
N PRO A 180 6.90 -9.87 35.13
CA PRO A 180 6.96 -11.34 35.07
C PRO A 180 5.83 -12.03 35.83
N SER A 181 5.15 -11.31 36.73
CA SER A 181 4.03 -11.79 37.54
C SER A 181 3.07 -10.64 37.84
N PRO A 182 1.75 -10.87 37.95
CA PRO A 182 0.78 -9.80 38.19
C PRO A 182 1.10 -9.02 39.47
N THR A 183 1.14 -7.69 39.39
CA THR A 183 1.39 -6.80 40.55
C THR A 183 0.23 -5.85 40.83
N GLY A 184 -0.55 -5.53 39.80
CA GLY A 184 -1.65 -4.58 39.89
C GLY A 184 -3.02 -5.23 40.12
N PRO A 185 -4.07 -4.38 40.20
CA PRO A 185 -5.44 -4.85 40.41
C PRO A 185 -5.94 -5.61 39.18
N ILE A 186 -6.71 -6.68 39.43
CA ILE A 186 -7.47 -7.39 38.39
C ILE A 186 -8.64 -6.51 37.95
N VAL A 187 -8.69 -6.21 36.65
CA VAL A 187 -9.73 -5.40 36.00
C VAL A 187 -10.68 -6.23 35.14
N LEU A 188 -10.23 -7.38 34.66
CA LEU A 188 -11.07 -8.38 33.99
C LEU A 188 -10.71 -9.78 34.47
N ALA A 189 -11.70 -10.67 34.60
CA ALA A 189 -11.49 -12.08 34.90
C ALA A 189 -12.42 -12.97 34.07
N SER A 190 -11.93 -14.12 33.64
CA SER A 190 -12.72 -15.12 32.93
C SER A 190 -13.75 -15.74 33.87
N ARG A 191 -14.95 -16.00 33.35
CA ARG A 191 -15.91 -16.87 34.04
C ARG A 191 -15.47 -18.33 34.04
#